data_AF-A0A521M0W2-F1
#
_entry.id   AF-A0A521M0W2-F1
#
_cell.length_a   1.000
_cell.length_b   1.000
_cell.length_c   1.000
_cell.angle_alpha   90.00
_cell.angle_beta   90.00
_cell.angle_gamma   90.00
#
_symmetry.space_group_name_H-M   'P 1'
#
loop_
_entity.id
_entity.type
_entity.pdbx_description
1 polymer ?
#
loop_
_entity_poly.entity_id
_entity_poly.type
_entity_poly.pdbx_seq_one_letter_code
_entity_poly.pdbx_strand_id
1 'polypeptide(L)'
;MRNGLKNVLLVLVTVVLCTAAAEAMVRWLEGDAPSVATRHLDAIALAPGVQRAWFAEDPPPLPNRKPVPAEWRALDRQIELSGVSGATRRADAFKAWNSAFVGDPCKHWYLKDAPGRLFVYDPPGGTPHPPYRFLPDATTPIGLVTNAYGFRGAPVPVARQPGTIRIAFLGASTTVAPHHFAWSYPEFVGNWLNLWAKARKLDVTFEVLNAGREAIQSPDSAAIMANEVAPLAPDLVVYYEGANQFELGTIVPDLPPRASYATQIERQQRGWFAQRLHDL
;
A
#
# COMPACT_ATOMS: atom_id res chain seq x y z
N MET A 1 9.60 24.24 -45.99
CA MET A 1 8.55 24.68 -45.03
C MET A 1 7.17 24.05 -45.29
N ARG A 2 6.55 24.23 -46.47
CA ARG A 2 5.12 23.84 -46.72
C ARG A 2 4.72 22.39 -46.37
N ASN A 3 5.62 21.41 -46.49
CA ASN A 3 5.32 20.01 -46.16
C ASN A 3 5.41 19.70 -44.66
N GLY A 4 6.27 20.39 -43.91
CA GLY A 4 6.40 20.20 -42.46
C GLY A 4 5.12 20.60 -41.72
N LEU A 5 4.51 21.74 -42.10
CA LEU A 5 3.24 22.19 -41.52
C LEU A 5 2.09 21.21 -41.78
N LYS A 6 2.04 20.60 -42.98
CA LYS A 6 1.05 19.56 -43.31
C LYS A 6 1.23 18.31 -42.46
N ASN A 7 2.47 17.86 -42.26
CA ASN A 7 2.76 16.68 -41.45
C ASN A 7 2.44 16.92 -39.97
N VAL A 8 2.79 18.08 -39.42
CA VAL A 8 2.44 18.47 -38.04
C VAL A 8 0.92 18.54 -37.86
N LEU A 9 0.20 19.17 -38.81
CA LEU A 9 -1.26 19.23 -38.77
C LEU A 9 -1.90 17.83 -38.86
N LEU A 10 -1.37 16.95 -39.72
CA LEU A 10 -1.83 15.56 -39.83
C LEU A 10 -1.64 14.80 -38.51
N VAL A 11 -0.47 14.91 -37.88
CA VAL A 11 -0.23 14.27 -36.57
C VAL A 11 -1.17 14.82 -35.50
N LEU A 12 -1.36 16.13 -35.42
CA LEU A 12 -2.28 16.73 -34.44
C LEU A 12 -3.73 16.29 -34.65
N VAL A 13 -4.21 16.26 -35.90
CA VAL A 13 -5.55 15.78 -36.24
C VAL A 13 -5.69 14.29 -35.93
N THR A 14 -4.70 13.46 -36.25
CA THR A 14 -4.71 12.03 -35.89
C THR A 14 -4.75 11.82 -34.38
N VAL A 15 -3.93 12.55 -33.61
CA VAL A 15 -3.94 12.45 -32.13
C VAL A 15 -5.31 12.83 -31.57
N VAL A 16 -5.88 13.98 -31.99
CA VAL A 16 -7.20 14.43 -31.52
C VAL A 16 -8.30 13.42 -31.88
N LEU A 17 -8.32 12.90 -33.10
CA LEU A 17 -9.31 11.91 -33.53
C LEU A 17 -9.15 10.56 -32.79
N CYS A 18 -7.93 10.09 -32.58
CA CYS A 18 -7.67 8.87 -31.82
C CYS A 18 -8.05 9.02 -30.34
N THR A 19 -7.74 10.15 -29.71
CA THR A 19 -8.15 10.43 -28.32
C THR A 19 -9.67 10.52 -28.21
N ALA A 20 -10.35 11.26 -29.10
CA ALA A 20 -11.80 11.37 -29.09
C ALA A 20 -12.50 10.03 -29.35
N ALA A 21 -11.98 9.21 -30.28
CA ALA A 21 -12.50 7.86 -30.54
C ALA A 21 -12.27 6.91 -29.35
N ALA A 22 -11.11 6.96 -28.71
CA ALA A 22 -10.82 6.17 -27.51
C ALA A 22 -11.75 6.59 -26.35
N GLU A 23 -11.92 7.89 -26.10
CA GLU A 23 -12.81 8.39 -25.05
C GLU A 23 -14.28 8.05 -25.33
N ALA A 24 -14.74 8.17 -26.57
CA ALA A 24 -16.08 7.75 -26.97
C ALA A 24 -16.28 6.22 -26.80
N MET A 25 -15.27 5.41 -27.12
CA MET A 25 -15.33 3.96 -26.94
C MET A 25 -15.30 3.55 -25.47
N VAL A 26 -14.53 4.25 -24.62
CA VAL A 26 -14.56 4.07 -23.16
C VAL A 26 -15.95 4.40 -22.62
N ARG A 27 -16.48 5.60 -22.91
CA ARG A 27 -17.84 6.01 -22.48
C ARG A 27 -18.95 5.07 -22.98
N TRP A 28 -18.77 4.45 -24.15
CA TRP A 28 -19.71 3.46 -24.70
C TRP A 28 -19.59 2.10 -23.99
N LEU A 29 -18.37 1.64 -23.68
CA LEU A 29 -18.13 0.42 -22.89
C LEU A 29 -18.56 0.57 -21.42
N GLU A 30 -18.48 1.79 -20.88
CA GLU A 30 -18.96 2.19 -19.55
C GLU A 30 -20.45 2.56 -19.52
N GLY A 31 -21.17 2.44 -20.65
CA GLY A 31 -22.45 3.09 -20.87
C GLY A 31 -23.55 2.77 -19.85
N ASP A 32 -23.98 3.82 -19.12
CA ASP A 32 -25.17 4.12 -18.29
C ASP A 32 -25.92 3.03 -17.48
N ALA A 33 -25.82 1.75 -17.80
CA ALA A 33 -26.33 0.69 -16.95
C ALA A 33 -25.41 0.54 -15.73
N PRO A 34 -25.89 0.71 -14.48
CA PRO A 34 -25.07 0.45 -13.30
C PRO A 34 -24.50 -0.96 -13.39
N SER A 35 -23.18 -1.06 -13.21
CA SER A 35 -22.44 -2.30 -13.39
C SER A 35 -23.04 -3.44 -12.55
N VAL A 36 -22.75 -4.70 -12.90
CA VAL A 36 -23.19 -5.83 -12.05
C VAL A 36 -22.70 -5.66 -10.60
N ALA A 37 -21.51 -5.09 -10.39
CA ALA A 37 -21.01 -4.73 -9.08
C ALA A 37 -21.84 -3.61 -8.42
N THR A 38 -22.17 -2.52 -9.14
CA THR A 38 -23.00 -1.42 -8.62
C THR A 38 -24.37 -1.92 -8.18
N ARG A 39 -25.07 -2.71 -9.02
CA ARG A 39 -26.38 -3.31 -8.67
C ARG A 39 -26.29 -4.29 -7.51
N HIS A 40 -25.19 -5.03 -7.38
CA HIS A 40 -24.96 -5.89 -6.22
C HIS A 40 -24.77 -5.07 -4.95
N LEU A 41 -23.94 -4.01 -5.00
CA LEU A 41 -23.76 -3.07 -3.88
C LEU A 41 -25.09 -2.42 -3.48
N ASP A 42 -25.91 -2.00 -4.45
CA ASP A 42 -27.23 -1.41 -4.23
C ASP A 42 -28.21 -2.34 -3.48
N ALA A 43 -28.06 -3.66 -3.63
CA ALA A 43 -28.82 -4.67 -2.91
C ALA A 43 -28.32 -4.92 -1.47
N ILE A 44 -27.11 -4.50 -1.11
CA ILE A 44 -26.60 -4.62 0.26
C ILE A 44 -27.35 -3.64 1.17
N ALA A 45 -28.00 -4.17 2.21
CA ALA A 45 -28.71 -3.39 3.20
C ALA A 45 -27.74 -2.49 4.00
N LEU A 46 -28.14 -1.23 4.21
CA LEU A 46 -27.37 -0.26 4.98
C LEU A 46 -27.77 -0.25 6.45
N ALA A 47 -26.82 0.03 7.34
CA ALA A 47 -27.10 0.27 8.75
C ALA A 47 -27.94 1.57 8.93
N PRO A 48 -28.76 1.67 9.99
CA PRO A 48 -29.60 2.84 10.23
C PRO A 48 -28.82 4.17 10.23
N GLY A 49 -29.24 5.11 9.38
CA GLY A 49 -28.61 6.42 9.25
C GLY A 49 -27.34 6.47 8.41
N VAL A 50 -26.93 5.37 7.76
CA VAL A 50 -25.86 5.37 6.74
C VAL A 50 -26.43 5.74 5.37
N GLN A 51 -25.74 6.63 4.64
CA GLN A 51 -26.12 7.00 3.27
C GLN A 51 -25.19 6.32 2.26
N ARG A 52 -25.76 5.74 1.19
CA ARG A 52 -25.01 5.03 0.15
C ARG A 52 -23.95 5.93 -0.53
N ALA A 53 -24.28 7.20 -0.73
CA ALA A 53 -23.41 8.17 -1.40
C ALA A 53 -22.05 8.35 -0.70
N TRP A 54 -21.97 8.18 0.63
CA TRP A 54 -20.70 8.35 1.35
C TRP A 54 -19.62 7.36 0.91
N PHE A 55 -19.98 6.16 0.43
CA PHE A 55 -19.00 5.19 -0.07
C PHE A 55 -18.32 5.61 -1.38
N ALA A 56 -18.80 6.67 -2.04
CA ALA A 56 -18.15 7.32 -3.18
C ALA A 56 -17.38 8.61 -2.78
N GLU A 57 -17.42 9.02 -1.51
CA GLU A 57 -16.67 10.19 -1.01
C GLU A 57 -15.25 9.79 -0.61
N ASP A 58 -14.28 10.34 -1.34
CA ASP A 58 -12.86 10.22 -1.02
C ASP A 58 -12.50 10.94 0.31
N PRO A 59 -11.54 10.42 1.10
CA PRO A 59 -10.98 11.16 2.22
C PRO A 59 -10.26 12.44 1.75
N PRO A 60 -10.09 13.46 2.62
CA PRO A 60 -9.27 14.61 2.29
C PRO A 60 -7.81 14.19 1.98
N PRO A 61 -7.07 14.98 1.18
CA PRO A 61 -5.64 14.75 0.97
C PRO A 61 -4.86 14.78 2.29
N LEU A 62 -3.89 13.88 2.44
CA LEU A 62 -3.08 13.77 3.66
C LEU A 62 -2.29 15.07 3.93
N PRO A 63 -2.53 15.78 5.05
CA PRO A 63 -1.93 17.10 5.31
C PRO A 63 -0.43 17.03 5.62
N ASN A 64 0.08 15.84 5.97
CA ASN A 64 1.49 15.54 6.18
C ASN A 64 2.23 15.09 4.91
N ARG A 65 1.58 15.02 3.73
CA ARG A 65 2.25 14.70 2.47
C ARG A 65 3.18 15.85 2.07
N LYS A 66 4.50 15.59 2.06
CA LYS A 66 5.56 16.56 1.76
C LYS A 66 6.25 16.21 0.42
N PRO A 67 6.97 17.14 -0.22
CA PRO A 67 7.83 16.80 -1.35
C PRO A 67 8.87 15.72 -0.95
N VAL A 68 9.04 14.71 -1.81
CA VAL A 68 10.00 13.63 -1.56
C VAL A 68 11.44 14.19 -1.58
N PRO A 69 12.28 13.88 -0.58
CA PRO A 69 13.67 14.33 -0.53
C PRO A 69 14.45 13.99 -1.81
N ALA A 70 15.37 14.86 -2.21
CA ALA A 70 16.09 14.72 -3.48
C ALA A 70 16.99 13.48 -3.50
N GLU A 71 17.65 13.22 -2.38
CA GLU A 71 18.50 12.06 -2.12
C GLU A 71 17.71 10.74 -1.99
N TRP A 72 16.41 10.80 -1.67
CA TRP A 72 15.53 9.63 -1.74
C TRP A 72 15.09 9.34 -3.17
N ARG A 73 14.74 10.38 -3.95
CA ARG A 73 14.46 10.23 -5.40
C ARG A 73 15.68 9.75 -6.20
N ALA A 74 16.89 10.16 -5.81
CA ALA A 74 18.13 9.70 -6.41
C ALA A 74 18.37 8.20 -6.12
N LEU A 75 18.22 7.77 -4.86
CA LEU A 75 18.35 6.36 -4.47
C LEU A 75 17.30 5.48 -5.16
N ASP A 76 16.05 5.94 -5.19
CA ASP A 76 14.93 5.24 -5.85
C ASP A 76 15.18 5.00 -7.34
N ARG A 77 15.68 6.03 -8.05
CA ARG A 77 16.14 5.90 -9.43
C ARG A 77 17.35 4.98 -9.58
N GLN A 78 18.30 5.02 -8.65
CA GLN A 78 19.46 4.11 -8.66
C GLN A 78 19.04 2.64 -8.51
N ILE A 79 18.05 2.35 -7.66
CA ILE A 79 17.47 1.01 -7.48
C ILE A 79 16.73 0.56 -8.74
N GLU A 80 15.98 1.47 -9.38
CA GLU A 80 15.29 1.17 -10.64
C GLU A 80 16.29 0.86 -11.78
N LEU A 81 17.38 1.63 -11.87
CA LEU A 81 18.41 1.47 -12.90
C LEU A 81 19.37 0.29 -12.65
N SER A 82 19.55 -0.16 -11.40
CA SER A 82 20.44 -1.27 -11.10
C SER A 82 19.89 -2.63 -11.52
N GLY A 83 18.59 -2.71 -11.83
CA GLY A 83 17.94 -3.97 -12.21
C GLY A 83 17.89 -5.01 -11.08
N VAL A 84 18.18 -4.62 -9.83
CA VAL A 84 18.20 -5.54 -8.68
C VAL A 84 16.77 -6.02 -8.40
N SER A 85 16.45 -7.19 -8.94
CA SER A 85 15.21 -7.94 -8.73
C SER A 85 15.39 -9.05 -7.69
N GLY A 86 16.22 -8.81 -6.68
CA GLY A 86 16.47 -9.75 -5.58
C GLY A 86 15.26 -9.91 -4.66
N ALA A 87 15.48 -10.54 -3.49
CA ALA A 87 14.41 -10.68 -2.49
C ALA A 87 13.94 -9.30 -1.96
N THR A 88 14.87 -8.35 -1.82
CA THR A 88 14.61 -6.95 -1.45
C THR A 88 13.90 -6.18 -2.56
N ARG A 89 12.83 -5.50 -2.19
CA ARG A 89 11.99 -4.67 -3.04
C ARG A 89 12.44 -3.21 -3.00
N ARG A 90 12.06 -2.43 -4.01
CA ARG A 90 12.23 -0.95 -4.07
C ARG A 90 11.70 -0.20 -2.83
N ALA A 91 10.72 -0.76 -2.13
CA ALA A 91 10.19 -0.21 -0.89
C ALA A 91 11.12 -0.36 0.33
N ASP A 92 12.02 -1.34 0.31
CA ASP A 92 12.78 -1.75 1.49
C ASP A 92 13.93 -0.82 1.86
N ALA A 93 14.40 -0.03 0.88
CA ALA A 93 15.33 1.08 1.09
C ALA A 93 14.73 2.26 1.88
N PHE A 94 13.41 2.26 2.10
CA PHE A 94 12.67 3.31 2.83
C PHE A 94 12.00 2.78 4.10
N LYS A 95 12.51 1.65 4.63
CA LYS A 95 12.10 1.04 5.91
C LYS A 95 13.23 1.17 6.93
N ALA A 96 12.87 1.28 8.21
CA ALA A 96 13.79 1.08 9.32
C ALA A 96 13.69 -0.37 9.79
N TRP A 97 14.77 -1.12 9.64
CA TRP A 97 14.86 -2.53 9.97
C TRP A 97 15.21 -2.75 11.44
N ASN A 98 14.68 -3.81 12.03
CA ASN A 98 14.94 -4.18 13.41
C ASN A 98 16.36 -4.77 13.55
N SER A 99 17.22 -4.22 14.43
CA SER A 99 18.60 -4.69 14.57
C SER A 99 18.73 -6.18 14.92
N ALA A 100 17.81 -6.70 15.73
CA ALA A 100 17.75 -8.12 16.10
C ALA A 100 17.28 -9.02 14.94
N PHE A 101 16.52 -8.50 13.98
CA PHE A 101 16.19 -9.19 12.73
C PHE A 101 17.36 -9.14 11.74
N VAL A 102 18.01 -7.98 11.60
CA VAL A 102 19.12 -7.77 10.64
C VAL A 102 20.32 -8.67 10.96
N GLY A 103 20.76 -8.72 12.21
CA GLY A 103 21.96 -9.45 12.63
C GLY A 103 23.20 -9.02 11.84
N ASP A 104 23.83 -9.97 11.14
CA ASP A 104 24.87 -9.68 10.14
C ASP A 104 24.22 -9.45 8.77
N PRO A 105 24.08 -8.19 8.28
CA PRO A 105 23.37 -7.91 7.04
C PRO A 105 24.00 -8.57 5.82
N CYS A 106 25.33 -8.73 5.82
CA CYS A 106 26.07 -9.34 4.70
C CYS A 106 25.82 -10.85 4.59
N LYS A 107 25.35 -11.50 5.67
CA LYS A 107 24.95 -12.91 5.70
C LYS A 107 23.43 -13.11 5.75
N HIS A 108 22.65 -12.04 5.92
CA HIS A 108 21.21 -12.12 6.08
C HIS A 108 20.52 -12.56 4.79
N TRP A 109 19.74 -13.65 4.85
CA TRP A 109 19.11 -14.30 3.68
C TRP A 109 18.32 -13.34 2.78
N TYR A 110 17.68 -12.34 3.38
CA TYR A 110 16.91 -11.31 2.68
C TYR A 110 17.72 -10.05 2.35
N LEU A 111 18.62 -9.61 3.25
CA LEU A 111 19.16 -8.24 3.25
C LEU A 111 20.59 -8.12 2.71
N LYS A 112 21.27 -9.23 2.44
CA LYS A 112 22.62 -9.28 1.84
C LYS A 112 22.73 -8.51 0.51
N ASP A 113 21.63 -8.42 -0.24
CA ASP A 113 21.54 -7.76 -1.54
C ASP A 113 20.82 -6.39 -1.46
N ALA A 114 20.65 -5.84 -0.25
CA ALA A 114 19.93 -4.59 -0.04
C ALA A 114 20.66 -3.40 -0.68
N PRO A 115 19.98 -2.58 -1.50
CA PRO A 115 20.65 -1.54 -2.27
C PRO A 115 21.03 -0.31 -1.42
N GLY A 116 22.34 -0.09 -1.28
CA GLY A 116 22.94 1.21 -0.93
C GLY A 116 22.95 1.60 0.55
N ARG A 117 21.92 1.28 1.34
CA ARG A 117 21.89 1.50 2.82
C ARG A 117 20.72 0.79 3.49
N LEU A 118 20.89 0.47 4.77
CA LEU A 118 19.82 0.07 5.68
C LEU A 118 19.66 1.14 6.77
N PHE A 119 18.45 1.64 6.99
CA PHE A 119 18.11 2.28 8.25
C PHE A 119 17.81 1.18 9.27
N VAL A 120 18.31 1.31 10.49
CA VAL A 120 18.17 0.31 11.55
C VAL A 120 17.66 0.96 12.83
N TYR A 121 16.90 0.23 13.63
CA TYR A 121 16.50 0.62 14.99
C TYR A 121 16.63 -0.55 15.95
N ASP A 122 16.87 -0.24 17.22
CA ASP A 122 16.89 -1.25 18.28
C ASP A 122 15.47 -1.53 18.80
N PRO A 123 15.03 -2.80 18.83
CA PRO A 123 13.69 -3.15 19.32
C PRO A 123 13.62 -3.04 20.85
N PRO A 124 12.56 -2.46 21.44
CA PRO A 124 12.45 -2.27 22.89
C PRO A 124 12.61 -3.56 23.73
N GLY A 125 12.21 -4.71 23.18
CA GLY A 125 12.31 -6.02 23.84
C GLY A 125 13.45 -6.93 23.34
N GLY A 126 14.36 -6.45 22.49
CA GLY A 126 15.44 -7.28 21.92
C GLY A 126 14.98 -8.36 20.91
N THR A 127 13.68 -8.45 20.61
CA THR A 127 13.11 -9.47 19.70
C THR A 127 13.22 -9.05 18.24
N PRO A 128 13.31 -9.99 17.28
CA PRO A 128 13.33 -9.68 15.84
C PRO A 128 11.95 -9.26 15.28
N HIS A 129 10.97 -9.00 16.14
CA HIS A 129 9.58 -8.73 15.78
C HIS A 129 9.15 -7.31 16.21
N PRO A 130 8.50 -6.52 15.33
CA PRO A 130 8.40 -6.74 13.88
C PRO A 130 9.78 -6.64 13.20
N PRO A 131 9.98 -7.23 11.99
CA PRO A 131 11.26 -7.17 11.27
C PRO A 131 11.64 -5.76 10.81
N TYR A 132 10.65 -4.88 10.66
CA TYR A 132 10.83 -3.48 10.31
C TYR A 132 9.65 -2.62 10.77
N ARG A 133 9.85 -1.30 10.68
CA ARG A 133 8.81 -0.27 10.68
C ARG A 133 9.04 0.70 9.52
N PHE A 134 8.01 1.44 9.12
CA PHE A 134 8.23 2.55 8.19
C PHE A 134 8.90 3.72 8.92
N LEU A 135 9.57 4.58 8.16
CA LEU A 135 10.17 5.80 8.69
C LEU A 135 9.04 6.77 9.15
N PRO A 136 9.16 7.43 10.31
CA PRO A 136 8.18 8.40 10.79
C PRO A 136 8.22 9.70 9.98
N ASP A 137 7.07 10.39 9.91
CA ASP A 137 6.86 11.69 9.24
C ASP A 137 7.39 11.79 7.79
N ALA A 138 7.37 10.65 7.09
CA ALA A 138 7.99 10.47 5.78
C ALA A 138 7.00 10.63 4.63
N THR A 139 7.49 11.06 3.47
CA THR A 139 6.83 10.84 2.17
C THR A 139 7.83 10.17 1.24
N THR A 140 7.57 8.92 0.86
CA THR A 140 8.52 8.11 0.09
C THR A 140 8.35 8.29 -1.42
N PRO A 141 9.39 7.99 -2.23
CA PRO A 141 9.29 8.02 -3.70
C PRO A 141 8.17 7.15 -4.27
N ILE A 142 7.78 6.09 -3.56
CA ILE A 142 6.73 5.13 -3.95
C ILE A 142 5.32 5.50 -3.43
N GLY A 143 5.14 6.71 -2.92
CA GLY A 143 3.84 7.30 -2.59
C GLY A 143 3.38 7.18 -1.13
N LEU A 144 4.03 6.33 -0.32
CA LEU A 144 3.69 6.15 1.09
C LEU A 144 3.89 7.45 1.87
N VAL A 145 2.90 7.79 2.69
CA VAL A 145 2.95 8.90 3.65
C VAL A 145 2.69 8.36 5.04
N THR A 146 3.57 8.70 5.98
CA THR A 146 3.49 8.29 7.38
C THR A 146 3.34 9.48 8.32
N ASN A 147 2.74 9.23 9.48
CA ASN A 147 2.75 10.16 10.61
C ASN A 147 3.96 9.92 11.54
N ALA A 148 4.02 10.66 12.65
CA ALA A 148 5.11 10.63 13.63
C ALA A 148 5.41 9.24 14.24
N TYR A 149 4.51 8.26 14.12
CA TYR A 149 4.70 6.88 14.60
C TYR A 149 5.21 5.93 13.50
N GLY A 150 5.34 6.40 12.26
CA GLY A 150 5.60 5.52 11.11
C GLY A 150 4.35 4.75 10.65
N PHE A 151 3.15 5.15 11.09
CA PHE A 151 1.88 4.57 10.61
C PHE A 151 1.41 5.31 9.36
N ARG A 152 0.76 4.60 8.43
CA ARG A 152 0.24 5.21 7.20
C ARG A 152 -0.88 6.21 7.53
N GLY A 153 -0.92 7.33 6.81
CA GLY A 153 -2.02 8.28 6.84
C GLY A 153 -1.72 9.56 7.62
N ALA A 154 -2.78 10.18 8.14
CA ALA A 154 -2.72 11.52 8.73
C ALA A 154 -2.07 11.55 10.13
N PRO A 155 -1.63 12.74 10.61
CA PRO A 155 -1.18 12.91 11.98
C PRO A 155 -2.32 12.62 12.98
N VAL A 156 -2.01 11.87 14.03
CA VAL A 156 -2.90 11.61 15.17
C VAL A 156 -2.16 12.04 16.44
N PRO A 157 -2.67 12.99 17.25
CA PRO A 157 -1.97 13.46 18.45
C PRO A 157 -1.79 12.35 19.50
N VAL A 158 -0.66 12.33 20.22
CA VAL A 158 -0.47 11.37 21.34
C VAL A 158 -1.56 11.60 22.39
N ALA A 159 -1.69 12.84 22.85
CA ALA A 159 -2.73 13.28 23.76
C ALA A 159 -4.10 13.29 23.06
N ARG A 160 -4.99 12.38 23.48
CA ARG A 160 -6.37 12.29 23.00
C ARG A 160 -7.10 13.62 23.23
N GLN A 161 -7.88 14.04 22.25
CA GLN A 161 -8.75 15.20 22.39
C GLN A 161 -10.11 14.77 22.97
N PRO A 162 -10.84 15.64 23.69
CA PRO A 162 -12.22 15.36 24.06
C PRO A 162 -13.07 15.01 22.83
N GLY A 163 -13.99 14.06 22.97
CA GLY A 163 -14.85 13.64 21.87
C GLY A 163 -14.17 12.80 20.77
N THR A 164 -12.95 12.28 20.95
CA THR A 164 -12.32 11.38 19.96
C THR A 164 -12.56 9.90 20.25
N ILE A 165 -13.03 9.17 19.23
CA ILE A 165 -12.93 7.70 19.15
C ILE A 165 -11.76 7.34 18.23
N ARG A 166 -10.77 6.63 18.77
CA ARG A 166 -9.53 6.25 18.08
C ARG A 166 -9.58 4.78 17.68
N ILE A 167 -9.56 4.51 16.38
CA ILE A 167 -9.61 3.17 15.80
C ILE A 167 -8.24 2.82 15.23
N ALA A 168 -7.62 1.75 15.76
CA ALA A 168 -6.40 1.19 15.20
C ALA A 168 -6.71 0.04 14.24
N PHE A 169 -6.09 0.05 13.06
CA PHE A 169 -6.15 -1.03 12.09
C PHE A 169 -4.79 -1.72 12.08
N LEU A 170 -4.79 -2.98 12.53
CA LEU A 170 -3.61 -3.82 12.67
C LEU A 170 -3.68 -4.95 11.64
N GLY A 171 -2.66 -5.08 10.81
CA GLY A 171 -2.61 -6.17 9.82
C GLY A 171 -1.54 -5.99 8.74
N ALA A 172 -1.72 -6.68 7.62
CA ALA A 172 -0.66 -6.84 6.62
C ALA A 172 -0.74 -5.84 5.44
N SER A 173 -0.29 -6.28 4.26
CA SER A 173 -0.29 -5.55 2.99
C SER A 173 -1.68 -5.06 2.56
N THR A 174 -2.74 -5.77 2.94
CA THR A 174 -4.13 -5.37 2.71
C THR A 174 -4.54 -4.17 3.56
N THR A 175 -4.02 -4.07 4.78
CA THR A 175 -4.30 -2.99 5.74
C THR A 175 -3.53 -1.72 5.39
N VAL A 176 -2.23 -1.81 5.11
CA VAL A 176 -1.45 -0.65 4.63
C VAL A 176 -1.86 -0.22 3.21
N ALA A 177 -2.35 -1.15 2.39
CA ALA A 177 -2.67 -0.99 0.97
C ALA A 177 -1.46 -0.55 0.10
N PRO A 178 -1.53 -0.68 -1.25
CA PRO A 178 -0.48 -0.20 -2.13
C PRO A 178 -0.09 1.26 -1.86
N HIS A 179 1.21 1.53 -1.78
CA HIS A 179 1.75 2.83 -1.37
C HIS A 179 1.45 3.97 -2.36
N HIS A 180 1.22 3.64 -3.64
CA HIS A 180 0.87 4.62 -4.68
C HIS A 180 -0.62 5.00 -4.68
N PHE A 181 -1.49 4.28 -3.97
CA PHE A 181 -2.87 4.71 -3.78
C PHE A 181 -2.89 5.94 -2.87
N ALA A 182 -3.72 6.95 -3.21
CA ALA A 182 -3.87 8.16 -2.41
C ALA A 182 -4.29 7.87 -0.96
N TRP A 183 -5.18 6.88 -0.79
CA TRP A 183 -5.75 6.43 0.49
C TRP A 183 -5.81 4.90 0.58
N SER A 184 -5.83 4.37 1.81
CA SER A 184 -6.08 2.97 2.15
C SER A 184 -7.49 2.80 2.75
N TYR A 185 -8.00 1.56 2.87
CA TYR A 185 -9.35 1.35 3.41
C TYR A 185 -9.55 1.90 4.83
N PRO A 186 -8.55 1.91 5.75
CA PRO A 186 -8.70 2.59 7.04
C PRO A 186 -8.99 4.10 6.90
N GLU A 187 -8.37 4.78 5.93
CA GLU A 187 -8.59 6.21 5.67
C GLU A 187 -10.02 6.47 5.14
N PHE A 188 -10.54 5.58 4.27
CA PHE A 188 -11.95 5.57 3.85
C PHE A 188 -12.91 5.34 5.03
N VAL A 189 -12.68 4.32 5.87
CA VAL A 189 -13.53 4.04 7.04
C VAL A 189 -13.55 5.24 8.00
N GLY A 190 -12.39 5.88 8.25
CA GLY A 190 -12.32 7.11 9.02
C GLY A 190 -13.13 8.26 8.41
N ASN A 191 -13.06 8.45 7.10
CA ASN A 191 -13.85 9.46 6.38
C ASN A 191 -15.36 9.21 6.56
N TRP A 192 -15.82 7.99 6.26
CA TRP A 192 -17.24 7.62 6.28
C TRP A 192 -17.85 7.67 7.69
N LEU A 193 -17.09 7.30 8.73
CA LEU A 193 -17.51 7.44 10.13
C LEU A 193 -17.65 8.91 10.55
N ASN A 194 -16.76 9.80 10.09
CA ASN A 194 -16.87 11.23 10.36
C ASN A 194 -18.04 11.89 9.57
N LEU A 195 -18.30 11.47 8.34
CA LEU A 195 -19.50 11.87 7.57
C LEU A 195 -20.78 11.43 8.30
N TRP A 196 -20.82 10.20 8.80
CA TRP A 196 -21.92 9.68 9.61
C TRP A 196 -22.13 10.47 10.91
N ALA A 197 -21.07 10.71 11.69
CA ALA A 197 -21.13 11.49 12.92
C ALA A 197 -21.70 12.89 12.69
N LYS A 198 -21.20 13.58 11.65
CA LYS A 198 -21.67 14.91 11.23
C LYS A 198 -23.15 14.89 10.81
N ALA A 199 -23.57 13.92 9.99
CA ALA A 199 -24.96 13.78 9.56
C ALA A 199 -25.92 13.45 10.73
N ARG A 200 -25.43 12.74 11.74
CA ARG A 200 -26.15 12.42 12.98
C ARG A 200 -26.07 13.50 14.06
N LYS A 201 -25.31 14.59 13.82
CA LYS A 201 -25.02 15.67 14.78
C LYS A 201 -24.44 15.16 16.10
N LEU A 202 -23.58 14.14 16.02
CA LEU A 202 -22.85 13.61 17.17
C LEU A 202 -21.61 14.47 17.43
N ASP A 203 -21.37 14.82 18.69
CA ASP A 203 -20.14 15.48 19.14
C ASP A 203 -19.02 14.44 19.31
N VAL A 204 -18.64 13.83 18.19
CA VAL A 204 -17.59 12.79 18.13
C VAL A 204 -16.79 12.90 16.84
N THR A 205 -15.47 12.77 16.95
CA THR A 205 -14.53 12.68 15.83
C THR A 205 -13.87 11.31 15.83
N PHE A 206 -13.79 10.67 14.67
CA PHE A 206 -13.10 9.40 14.50
C PHE A 206 -11.67 9.61 14.01
N GLU A 207 -10.69 9.17 14.81
CA GLU A 207 -9.28 9.13 14.45
C GLU A 207 -8.89 7.71 14.01
N VAL A 208 -8.00 7.59 13.02
CA VAL A 208 -7.55 6.31 12.46
C VAL A 208 -6.04 6.15 12.56
N LEU A 209 -5.60 5.02 13.11
CA LEU A 209 -4.21 4.58 13.12
C LEU A 209 -4.05 3.38 12.17
N ASN A 210 -3.48 3.58 10.98
CA ASN A 210 -3.14 2.46 10.09
C ASN A 210 -1.75 1.92 10.41
N ALA A 211 -1.70 0.93 11.30
CA ALA A 211 -0.48 0.23 11.72
C ALA A 211 -0.13 -0.96 10.80
N GLY A 212 -0.73 -1.05 9.61
CA GLY A 212 -0.49 -2.12 8.65
C GLY A 212 0.93 -2.11 8.07
N ARG A 213 1.48 -3.28 7.72
CA ARG A 213 2.82 -3.44 7.09
C ARG A 213 2.83 -4.61 6.09
N GLU A 214 3.60 -4.54 5.01
CA GLU A 214 3.63 -5.66 4.05
C GLU A 214 4.29 -6.92 4.62
N ALA A 215 3.71 -8.09 4.36
CA ALA A 215 4.26 -9.41 4.69
C ALA A 215 4.54 -9.69 6.18
N ILE A 216 4.00 -8.89 7.12
CA ILE A 216 4.10 -9.20 8.55
C ILE A 216 3.22 -10.39 8.93
N GLN A 217 3.64 -11.14 9.96
CA GLN A 217 2.93 -12.29 10.50
C GLN A 217 2.31 -11.98 11.88
N SER A 218 1.76 -12.99 12.55
CA SER A 218 1.08 -12.81 13.85
C SER A 218 2.02 -12.42 15.00
N PRO A 219 3.26 -12.95 15.11
CA PRO A 219 4.22 -12.48 16.11
C PRO A 219 4.58 -11.00 15.92
N ASP A 220 4.72 -10.55 14.67
CA ASP A 220 4.95 -9.15 14.34
C ASP A 220 3.76 -8.28 14.73
N SER A 221 2.54 -8.73 14.43
CA SER A 221 1.31 -8.03 14.79
C SER A 221 1.14 -7.92 16.30
N ALA A 222 1.50 -8.95 17.06
CA ALA A 222 1.52 -8.90 18.53
C ALA A 222 2.57 -7.91 19.06
N ALA A 223 3.76 -7.87 18.46
CA ALA A 223 4.82 -6.93 18.82
C ALA A 223 4.46 -5.47 18.47
N ILE A 224 3.84 -5.23 17.31
CA ILE A 224 3.29 -3.92 16.91
C ILE A 224 2.17 -3.50 17.88
N MET A 225 1.28 -4.44 18.25
CA MET A 225 0.21 -4.15 19.20
C MET A 225 0.78 -3.73 20.56
N ALA A 226 1.70 -4.50 21.12
CA ALA A 226 2.27 -4.23 22.45
C ALA A 226 3.12 -2.96 22.50
N ASN A 227 3.99 -2.74 21.51
CA ASN A 227 5.02 -1.69 21.57
C ASN A 227 4.65 -0.39 20.84
N GLU A 228 3.71 -0.43 19.89
CA GLU A 228 3.45 0.71 18.99
C GLU A 228 1.98 1.17 19.01
N VAL A 229 1.00 0.25 19.10
CA VAL A 229 -0.44 0.59 19.05
C VAL A 229 -1.05 0.77 20.44
N ALA A 230 -0.81 -0.15 21.39
CA ALA A 230 -1.34 -0.06 22.75
C ALA A 230 -0.95 1.24 23.48
N PRO A 231 0.29 1.78 23.35
CA PRO A 231 0.65 3.06 23.97
C PRO A 231 -0.16 4.27 23.47
N LEU A 232 -0.82 4.17 22.30
CA LEU A 232 -1.67 5.23 21.75
C LEU A 232 -3.14 5.13 22.21
N ALA A 233 -3.46 4.17 23.08
CA ALA A 233 -4.76 3.97 23.72
C ALA A 233 -5.99 4.07 22.78
N PRO A 234 -6.06 3.24 21.71
CA PRO A 234 -7.23 3.16 20.85
C PRO A 234 -8.45 2.58 21.60
N ASP A 235 -9.65 3.03 21.24
CA ASP A 235 -10.92 2.51 21.76
C ASP A 235 -11.36 1.23 21.05
N LEU A 236 -10.91 1.05 19.81
CA LEU A 236 -11.20 -0.13 18.98
C LEU A 236 -9.94 -0.54 18.21
N VAL A 237 -9.67 -1.84 18.17
CA VAL A 237 -8.65 -2.44 17.30
C VAL A 237 -9.33 -3.34 16.28
N VAL A 238 -9.16 -3.03 15.00
CA VAL A 238 -9.55 -3.87 13.87
C VAL A 238 -8.33 -4.70 13.48
N TYR A 239 -8.28 -5.95 13.92
CA TYR A 239 -7.30 -6.92 13.44
C TYR A 239 -7.76 -7.50 12.09
N TYR A 240 -7.00 -7.23 11.03
CA TYR A 240 -7.28 -7.75 9.69
C TYR A 240 -6.02 -8.36 9.08
N GLU A 241 -5.78 -9.61 9.46
CA GLU A 241 -4.58 -10.37 9.13
C GLU A 241 -4.88 -11.88 9.26
N GLY A 242 -4.12 -12.72 8.56
CA GLY A 242 -4.27 -14.18 8.53
C GLY A 242 -3.71 -14.81 7.25
N ALA A 243 -3.55 -14.03 6.18
CA ALA A 243 -3.10 -14.53 4.88
C ALA A 243 -1.61 -14.93 4.87
N ASN A 244 -0.78 -14.38 5.76
CA ASN A 244 0.67 -14.64 5.78
C ASN A 244 1.07 -15.85 6.65
N GLN A 245 0.10 -16.51 7.28
CA GLN A 245 0.23 -17.70 8.13
C GLN A 245 -0.13 -18.98 7.38
N PHE A 246 -0.94 -18.85 6.33
CA PHE A 246 -1.43 -19.98 5.55
C PHE A 246 -0.43 -20.38 4.47
N GLU A 247 0.55 -21.19 4.85
CA GLU A 247 1.25 -22.03 3.88
C GLU A 247 0.33 -23.18 3.45
N LEU A 248 0.05 -23.29 2.15
CA LEU A 248 -0.78 -24.37 1.60
C LEU A 248 -0.33 -25.77 2.06
N GLY A 249 0.98 -25.97 2.26
CA GLY A 249 1.60 -27.20 2.78
C GLY A 249 1.17 -27.63 4.19
N THR A 250 0.61 -26.73 5.00
CA THR A 250 0.15 -27.05 6.37
C THR A 250 -1.34 -27.40 6.43
N ILE A 251 -2.08 -27.23 5.33
CA ILE A 251 -3.54 -27.42 5.26
C ILE A 251 -3.93 -28.51 4.25
N VAL A 252 -3.17 -28.66 3.16
CA VAL A 252 -3.45 -29.62 2.10
C VAL A 252 -2.37 -30.71 2.09
N PRO A 253 -2.71 -31.98 2.43
CA PRO A 253 -1.78 -33.08 2.31
C PRO A 253 -1.41 -33.34 0.84
N ASP A 254 -0.25 -33.96 0.63
CA ASP A 254 0.23 -34.44 -0.68
C ASP A 254 0.33 -33.36 -1.79
N LEU A 255 0.62 -32.11 -1.41
CA LEU A 255 0.93 -31.06 -2.37
C LEU A 255 2.16 -31.40 -3.22
N PRO A 256 2.09 -31.25 -4.56
CA PRO A 256 3.25 -31.50 -5.41
C PRO A 256 4.38 -30.50 -5.12
N PRO A 257 5.66 -30.90 -5.31
CA PRO A 257 6.82 -30.08 -4.98
C PRO A 257 6.75 -28.69 -5.61
N ARG A 258 6.80 -27.65 -4.78
CA ARG A 258 6.72 -26.26 -5.24
C ARG A 258 8.04 -25.88 -5.91
N ALA A 259 8.01 -25.57 -7.21
CA ALA A 259 9.16 -24.96 -7.89
C ALA A 259 9.56 -23.67 -7.16
N SER A 260 10.86 -23.42 -6.98
CA SER A 260 11.34 -22.25 -6.22
C SER A 260 10.85 -20.93 -6.84
N TYR A 261 10.72 -19.87 -6.05
CA TYR A 261 10.29 -18.57 -6.55
C TYR A 261 11.24 -18.04 -7.66
N ALA A 262 12.54 -18.30 -7.53
CA ALA A 262 13.52 -18.01 -8.58
C ALA A 262 13.20 -18.77 -9.88
N THR A 263 12.92 -20.07 -9.80
CA THR A 263 12.53 -20.91 -10.95
C THR A 263 11.21 -20.44 -11.60
N GLN A 264 10.30 -19.85 -10.82
CA GLN A 264 9.04 -19.29 -11.34
C GLN A 264 9.28 -17.97 -12.08
N ILE A 265 10.09 -17.06 -11.53
CA ILE A 265 10.47 -15.80 -12.20
C ILE A 265 11.26 -16.07 -13.48
N GLU A 266 12.24 -16.99 -13.43
CA GLU A 266 13.06 -17.36 -14.59
C GLU A 266 12.22 -17.96 -15.73
N ARG A 267 11.15 -18.71 -15.40
CA ARG A 267 10.14 -19.15 -16.37
C ARG A 267 9.28 -18.01 -16.90
N GLN A 268 8.85 -17.06 -16.07
CA GLN A 268 8.05 -15.90 -16.51
C GLN A 268 8.85 -14.93 -17.41
N GLN A 269 10.15 -14.76 -17.17
CA GLN A 269 11.01 -13.92 -18.01
C GLN A 269 11.21 -14.49 -19.42
N ARG A 270 11.12 -15.82 -19.60
CA ARG A 270 11.09 -16.45 -20.93
C ARG A 270 9.70 -16.37 -21.55
N GLY A 271 9.32 -15.16 -21.98
CA GLY A 271 8.12 -14.95 -22.79
C GLY A 271 8.16 -15.77 -24.09
N TRP A 272 6.99 -16.13 -24.61
CA TRP A 272 6.81 -17.01 -25.78
C TRP A 272 7.65 -16.62 -27.02
N PHE A 273 7.84 -15.31 -27.25
CA PHE A 273 8.71 -14.80 -28.31
C PHE A 273 10.21 -15.06 -28.09
N ALA A 274 10.68 -15.04 -26.85
CA ALA A 274 12.09 -15.30 -26.51
C ALA A 274 12.46 -16.78 -26.67
N GLN A 275 11.51 -17.69 -26.47
CA GLN A 275 11.72 -19.12 -26.77
C GLN A 275 11.86 -19.36 -28.29
N ARG A 276 10.95 -18.82 -29.10
CA ARG A 276 11.01 -18.99 -30.57
C ARG A 276 12.26 -18.43 -31.26
N LEU A 277 12.95 -17.47 -30.65
CA LEU A 277 14.20 -16.91 -31.18
C LEU A 277 15.44 -17.74 -30.82
N HIS A 278 15.32 -18.70 -29.90
CA HIS A 278 16.40 -19.62 -29.51
C HIS A 278 16.30 -20.97 -30.27
N ASP A 279 15.15 -21.26 -30.87
CA ASP A 279 14.88 -22.45 -31.69
C ASP A 279 15.09 -22.19 -33.21
N LEU A 280 15.78 -21.10 -33.56
CA LEU A 280 16.16 -20.67 -34.93
C LEU A 280 17.68 -20.54 -35.04
#